data_AF-A0A957UQ63-F1
#
_entry.id   AF-A0A957UQ63-F1
#
_cell.length_a   1.000
_cell.length_b   1.000
_cell.length_c   1.000
_cell.angle_alpha   90.00
_cell.angle_beta   90.00
_cell.angle_gamma   90.00
#
_symmetry.space_group_name_H-M   'P 1'
#
loop_
_entity.id
_entity.type
_entity.pdbx_description
1 polymer ?
#
loop_
_entity_poly.entity_id
_entity_poly.type
_entity_poly.pdbx_seq_one_letter_code
_entity_poly.pdbx_strand_id
1 'polypeptide(L)'
;MRRVLSTILLLIIGAAIALGGAYVAGLISPESLQPATANLGSQATEATPQINEPVAAVSSIIVDARVVPVQQADLSMSASGIVDAVLVQEGDAVEPDQVLIRLDASRQRVAVAQAQAELSRTQAQLEQLKAGPRPEQVASAQAALDAALARLERITAGAEAGNIDAARAQVSGAQAGLAKLLEGASEQQLIAARADQFNAEAEVRRAQHAYNDVKWRNDVGALPQAADLERATNNLEAAKARLADLESGPTQADLSSANAQIRQAQANLDALQATLPTDVAAALADVQNLEAQLELTKAGARAEEIKAAEAGVA
;
A
#
# COMPACT_ATOMS: atom_id res chain seq x y z
N MET A 1 2.47 -24.15 -30.26
CA MET A 1 1.57 -25.16 -29.66
C MET A 1 0.16 -24.59 -29.53
N ARG A 2 -0.88 -25.37 -29.86
CA ARG A 2 -2.31 -25.16 -29.51
C ARG A 2 -2.93 -23.76 -29.72
N ARG A 3 -3.14 -23.38 -30.98
CA ARG A 3 -4.26 -22.51 -31.42
C ARG A 3 -4.92 -23.06 -32.71
N VAL A 4 -5.30 -24.33 -32.67
CA VAL A 4 -6.09 -25.01 -33.71
C VAL A 4 -6.93 -26.10 -33.02
N LEU A 5 -8.26 -25.94 -32.98
CA LEU A 5 -9.30 -26.99 -33.01
C LEU A 5 -10.70 -26.35 -32.90
N SER A 6 -11.72 -27.03 -33.42
CA SER A 6 -13.16 -26.69 -33.30
C SER A 6 -13.72 -25.52 -34.13
N THR A 7 -13.10 -25.22 -35.27
CA THR A 7 -13.86 -24.91 -36.50
C THR A 7 -13.75 -26.08 -37.48
N ILE A 8 -14.52 -27.14 -37.26
CA ILE A 8 -14.94 -28.18 -38.23
C ILE A 8 -16.20 -28.82 -37.63
N LEU A 9 -17.37 -28.58 -38.22
CA LEU A 9 -18.16 -29.59 -38.93
C LEU A 9 -19.49 -28.97 -39.37
N LEU A 10 -19.44 -28.25 -40.50
CA LEU A 10 -20.61 -27.69 -41.18
C LEU A 10 -20.91 -28.61 -42.38
N LEU A 11 -21.81 -29.58 -42.18
CA LEU A 11 -22.45 -30.50 -43.16
C LEU A 11 -23.21 -31.52 -42.29
N ILE A 12 -24.53 -31.68 -42.36
CA ILE A 12 -25.39 -32.12 -43.48
C ILE A 12 -26.70 -31.30 -43.35
N ILE A 13 -27.12 -30.39 -44.23
CA ILE A 13 -27.63 -30.56 -45.61
C ILE A 13 -28.60 -31.75 -45.78
N GLY A 14 -29.89 -31.53 -45.52
CA GLY A 14 -30.93 -32.51 -45.83
C GLY A 14 -32.35 -31.92 -45.79
N ALA A 15 -32.89 -31.61 -46.97
CA ALA A 15 -34.31 -31.48 -47.37
C ALA A 15 -35.37 -31.25 -46.25
N ALA A 16 -36.16 -30.18 -46.21
CA ALA A 16 -37.05 -29.64 -47.25
C ALA A 16 -38.13 -30.64 -47.77
N ILE A 17 -39.40 -30.19 -47.70
CA ILE A 17 -40.60 -30.72 -48.40
C ILE A 17 -41.43 -31.79 -47.66
N ALA A 18 -42.76 -31.64 -47.83
CA ALA A 18 -43.90 -32.51 -47.49
C ALA A 18 -44.40 -32.48 -46.03
N LEU A 19 -45.69 -32.40 -45.70
CA LEU A 19 -47.00 -32.09 -46.32
C LEU A 19 -48.04 -32.82 -45.44
N GLY A 20 -49.25 -32.28 -45.28
CA GLY A 20 -50.32 -32.89 -44.48
C GLY A 20 -50.20 -32.56 -42.99
N GLY A 21 -51.22 -32.06 -42.30
CA GLY A 21 -52.67 -32.21 -42.52
C GLY A 21 -53.22 -32.82 -41.23
N ALA A 22 -53.89 -32.06 -40.38
CA ALA A 22 -55.32 -31.82 -40.52
C ALA A 22 -56.09 -33.07 -40.96
N TYR A 23 -56.57 -33.89 -40.00
CA TYR A 23 -58.01 -33.89 -39.71
C TYR A 23 -58.34 -34.56 -38.36
N VAL A 24 -59.50 -34.19 -37.80
CA VAL A 24 -60.05 -34.72 -36.55
C VAL A 24 -61.06 -35.84 -36.87
N ALA A 25 -60.82 -37.04 -36.32
CA ALA A 25 -61.81 -38.08 -36.09
C ALA A 25 -61.19 -39.11 -35.11
N GLY A 26 -61.84 -39.59 -34.05
CA GLY A 26 -63.20 -39.38 -33.60
C GLY A 26 -63.77 -40.72 -33.10
N LEU A 27 -63.80 -40.94 -31.78
CA LEU A 27 -64.36 -42.15 -31.16
C LEU A 27 -64.98 -41.82 -29.78
N ILE A 28 -66.15 -41.17 -29.82
CA ILE A 28 -67.14 -41.18 -28.73
C ILE A 28 -68.52 -41.38 -29.38
N SER A 29 -69.21 -42.43 -28.96
CA SER A 29 -70.65 -42.73 -29.14
C SER A 29 -70.94 -44.06 -28.41
N PRO A 30 -72.17 -44.36 -27.96
CA PRO A 30 -73.44 -43.61 -28.06
C PRO A 30 -73.67 -42.76 -26.78
N GLU A 31 -74.80 -42.11 -26.47
CA GLU A 31 -76.19 -42.51 -26.68
C GLU A 31 -77.15 -41.30 -26.58
N SER A 32 -78.05 -41.17 -27.55
CA SER A 32 -79.24 -40.33 -27.45
C SER A 32 -80.45 -41.10 -27.95
N LEU A 33 -81.55 -41.01 -27.19
CA LEU A 33 -82.78 -41.77 -27.46
C LEU A 33 -83.44 -41.34 -28.78
N GLN A 34 -84.06 -42.32 -29.44
CA GLN A 34 -84.65 -42.16 -30.77
C GLN A 34 -85.84 -41.17 -30.82
N PRO A 35 -86.02 -40.47 -31.95
CA PRO A 35 -87.25 -39.78 -32.27
C PRO A 35 -88.31 -40.76 -32.83
N ALA A 36 -89.57 -40.56 -32.48
CA ALA A 36 -90.69 -41.24 -33.12
C ALA A 36 -91.25 -40.38 -34.29
N THR A 37 -90.90 -40.80 -35.50
CA THR A 37 -91.47 -40.46 -36.82
C THR A 37 -92.71 -39.55 -36.87
N ALA A 38 -92.58 -38.38 -37.49
CA ALA A 38 -93.67 -37.74 -38.21
C ALA A 38 -93.73 -38.33 -39.63
N ASN A 39 -94.86 -38.93 -40.01
CA ASN A 39 -95.07 -39.48 -41.35
C ASN A 39 -95.96 -38.51 -42.16
N LEU A 40 -95.52 -38.15 -43.37
CA LEU A 40 -96.23 -37.20 -44.24
C LEU A 40 -97.33 -37.91 -45.02
N GLY A 41 -98.59 -37.59 -44.69
CA GLY A 41 -99.79 -38.16 -45.31
C GLY A 41 -100.77 -37.09 -45.76
N SER A 42 -100.75 -36.79 -47.05
CA SER A 42 -101.64 -35.92 -47.82
C SER A 42 -103.13 -35.95 -47.45
N GLN A 43 -103.78 -34.79 -47.36
CA GLN A 43 -104.80 -34.31 -48.33
C GLN A 43 -105.48 -33.00 -47.84
N ALA A 44 -106.22 -32.34 -48.75
CA ALA A 44 -106.71 -30.98 -48.59
C ALA A 44 -108.24 -30.91 -48.34
N THR A 45 -108.69 -29.67 -48.13
CA THR A 45 -110.04 -29.12 -48.41
C THR A 45 -110.98 -28.90 -47.21
N GLU A 46 -111.32 -27.61 -47.02
CA GLU A 46 -112.52 -26.96 -46.49
C GLU A 46 -113.53 -27.74 -45.61
N ALA A 47 -113.85 -27.19 -44.43
CA ALA A 47 -115.22 -26.74 -44.06
C ALA A 47 -115.28 -26.03 -42.69
N THR A 48 -116.18 -25.06 -42.57
CA THR A 48 -116.53 -24.24 -41.38
C THR A 48 -117.78 -24.83 -40.67
N PRO A 49 -118.34 -24.24 -39.59
CA PRO A 49 -117.98 -24.19 -38.15
C PRO A 49 -118.92 -25.05 -37.23
N GLN A 50 -118.76 -25.01 -35.89
CA GLN A 50 -119.75 -24.47 -34.91
C GLN A 50 -119.53 -24.83 -33.40
N ILE A 51 -119.33 -23.78 -32.59
CA ILE A 51 -119.91 -23.43 -31.25
C ILE A 51 -120.22 -24.52 -30.19
N ASN A 52 -119.66 -24.34 -28.97
CA ASN A 52 -120.38 -24.32 -27.68
C ASN A 52 -119.54 -23.68 -26.54
N GLU A 53 -120.18 -23.30 -25.42
CA GLU A 53 -119.81 -22.19 -24.51
C GLU A 53 -119.02 -22.54 -23.21
N PRO A 54 -118.61 -21.56 -22.34
CA PRO A 54 -117.35 -21.62 -21.58
C PRO A 54 -117.43 -21.82 -20.04
N VAL A 55 -116.26 -21.97 -19.41
CA VAL A 55 -115.86 -21.48 -18.06
C VAL A 55 -114.39 -21.89 -17.83
N ALA A 56 -113.45 -21.10 -17.28
CA ALA A 56 -113.32 -19.66 -17.03
C ALA A 56 -111.79 -19.30 -16.98
N ALA A 57 -111.39 -18.03 -16.76
CA ALA A 57 -109.99 -17.60 -16.80
C ALA A 57 -109.54 -16.71 -15.62
N VAL A 58 -108.26 -16.78 -15.25
CA VAL A 58 -107.54 -15.81 -14.42
C VAL A 58 -106.36 -15.22 -15.22
N SER A 59 -106.27 -13.89 -15.27
CA SER A 59 -105.33 -13.16 -16.12
C SER A 59 -104.12 -12.63 -15.33
N SER A 60 -103.01 -13.35 -15.39
CA SER A 60 -101.70 -12.87 -14.92
C SER A 60 -100.89 -12.24 -16.06
N ILE A 61 -100.38 -11.03 -15.87
CA ILE A 61 -99.38 -10.45 -16.78
C ILE A 61 -98.04 -11.11 -16.48
N ILE A 62 -97.63 -12.04 -17.34
CA ILE A 62 -96.33 -12.71 -17.24
C ILE A 62 -95.28 -11.77 -17.85
N VAL A 63 -94.35 -11.31 -17.03
CA VAL A 63 -93.18 -10.52 -17.47
C VAL A 63 -91.94 -11.36 -17.22
N ASP A 64 -91.35 -11.89 -18.30
CA ASP A 64 -90.10 -12.64 -18.22
C ASP A 64 -88.93 -11.68 -17.97
N ALA A 65 -88.49 -11.62 -16.71
CA ALA A 65 -87.32 -10.86 -16.29
C ALA A 65 -86.18 -11.81 -15.88
N ARG A 66 -84.99 -11.62 -16.44
CA ARG A 66 -83.78 -12.33 -16.01
C ARG A 66 -83.16 -11.60 -14.83
N VAL A 67 -83.10 -12.24 -13.66
CA VAL A 67 -82.29 -11.78 -12.54
C VAL A 67 -80.81 -11.88 -12.94
N VAL A 68 -80.08 -10.78 -12.79
CA VAL A 68 -78.63 -10.69 -13.01
C VAL A 68 -77.95 -10.20 -11.72
N PRO A 69 -76.72 -10.64 -11.42
CA PRO A 69 -76.00 -10.19 -10.23
C PRO A 69 -75.75 -8.66 -10.28
N VAL A 70 -75.91 -7.99 -9.14
CA VAL A 70 -75.71 -6.53 -9.02
C VAL A 70 -74.26 -6.14 -9.26
N GLN A 71 -73.32 -7.01 -8.89
CA GLN A 71 -71.91 -6.94 -9.24
C GLN A 71 -71.41 -8.36 -9.56
N GLN A 72 -70.56 -8.47 -10.58
CA GLN A 72 -69.84 -9.70 -10.94
C GLN A 72 -68.39 -9.31 -11.19
N ALA A 73 -67.46 -10.13 -10.71
CA ALA A 73 -66.02 -9.97 -10.95
C ALA A 73 -65.41 -11.32 -11.32
N ASP A 74 -64.73 -11.37 -12.46
CA ASP A 74 -63.96 -12.55 -12.86
C ASP A 74 -62.57 -12.47 -12.19
N LEU A 75 -62.31 -13.41 -11.28
CA LEU A 75 -61.07 -13.41 -10.50
C LEU A 75 -59.92 -14.00 -11.34
N SER A 76 -58.80 -13.28 -11.37
CA SER A 76 -57.56 -13.71 -12.04
C SER A 76 -56.34 -13.46 -11.16
N MET A 77 -55.28 -14.22 -11.37
CA MET A 77 -54.05 -14.11 -10.59
C MET A 77 -53.10 -13.13 -11.27
N SER A 78 -52.61 -12.14 -10.51
CA SER A 78 -51.64 -11.14 -11.01
C SER A 78 -50.23 -11.71 -11.21
N ALA A 79 -49.94 -12.89 -10.67
CA ALA A 79 -48.68 -13.61 -10.81
C ALA A 79 -48.92 -15.07 -11.23
N SER A 80 -48.18 -15.54 -12.22
CA SER A 80 -48.19 -16.95 -12.65
C SER A 80 -47.53 -17.85 -11.59
N GLY A 81 -48.18 -18.95 -11.20
CA GLY A 81 -47.66 -19.87 -10.20
C GLY A 81 -48.43 -21.20 -10.15
N ILE A 82 -48.01 -22.08 -9.24
CA ILE A 82 -48.70 -23.33 -8.92
C ILE A 82 -49.58 -23.08 -7.70
N VAL A 83 -50.82 -23.57 -7.70
CA VAL A 83 -51.72 -23.52 -6.55
C VAL A 83 -51.27 -24.50 -5.48
N ASP A 84 -51.03 -23.99 -4.28
CA ASP A 84 -50.66 -24.73 -3.06
C ASP A 84 -51.94 -25.17 -2.30
N ALA A 85 -52.92 -24.27 -2.19
CA ALA A 85 -54.21 -24.57 -1.57
C ALA A 85 -55.34 -23.67 -2.10
N VAL A 86 -56.56 -24.21 -2.16
CA VAL A 86 -57.82 -23.46 -2.26
C VAL A 86 -58.46 -23.48 -0.88
N LEU A 87 -58.87 -22.31 -0.38
CA LEU A 87 -59.24 -22.08 1.02
C LEU A 87 -60.75 -21.88 1.25
N VAL A 88 -61.54 -21.92 0.17
CA VAL A 88 -63.00 -21.77 0.15
C VAL A 88 -63.63 -22.87 -0.71
N GLN A 89 -64.89 -23.20 -0.47
CA GLN A 89 -65.68 -24.13 -1.27
C GLN A 89 -66.64 -23.38 -2.21
N GLU A 90 -67.09 -24.05 -3.26
CA GLU A 90 -68.05 -23.47 -4.21
C GLU A 90 -69.39 -23.20 -3.52
N GLY A 91 -69.81 -21.93 -3.49
CA GLY A 91 -71.02 -21.48 -2.82
C GLY A 91 -70.79 -20.79 -1.46
N ASP A 92 -69.56 -20.77 -0.95
CA ASP A 92 -69.24 -20.01 0.27
C ASP A 92 -69.45 -18.50 0.07
N ALA A 93 -70.00 -17.84 1.09
CA ALA A 93 -70.01 -16.38 1.17
C ALA A 93 -68.63 -15.88 1.59
N VAL A 94 -68.07 -14.94 0.82
CA VAL A 94 -66.70 -14.41 1.03
C VAL A 94 -66.72 -12.90 1.27
N GLU A 95 -65.84 -12.44 2.16
CA GLU A 95 -65.65 -11.02 2.45
C GLU A 95 -64.56 -10.39 1.57
N PRO A 96 -64.54 -9.04 1.40
CA PRO A 96 -63.42 -8.35 0.79
C PRO A 96 -62.08 -8.70 1.46
N ASP A 97 -61.00 -8.75 0.67
CA ASP A 97 -59.64 -9.14 1.09
C ASP A 97 -59.48 -10.57 1.65
N GLN A 98 -60.53 -11.42 1.63
CA GLN A 98 -60.43 -12.82 2.02
C GLN A 98 -59.54 -13.62 1.04
N VAL A 99 -58.55 -14.35 1.58
CA VAL A 99 -57.65 -15.18 0.78
C VAL A 99 -58.36 -16.44 0.31
N LEU A 100 -58.71 -16.50 -0.98
CA LEU A 100 -59.42 -17.63 -1.59
C LEU A 100 -58.48 -18.76 -2.06
N ILE A 101 -57.29 -18.39 -2.55
CA ILE A 101 -56.31 -19.31 -3.13
C ILE A 101 -54.90 -18.90 -2.65
N ARG A 102 -54.05 -19.89 -2.38
CA ARG A 102 -52.63 -19.73 -2.04
C ARG A 102 -51.77 -20.33 -3.14
N LEU A 103 -50.72 -19.61 -3.56
CA LEU A 103 -49.71 -20.10 -4.49
C LEU A 103 -48.47 -20.64 -3.74
N ASP A 104 -47.76 -21.58 -4.35
CA ASP A 104 -46.44 -22.01 -3.87
C ASP A 104 -45.44 -20.84 -3.98
N ALA A 105 -45.13 -20.27 -2.82
CA ALA A 105 -44.21 -19.15 -2.65
C ALA A 105 -42.75 -19.59 -2.37
N SER A 106 -42.39 -20.86 -2.54
CA SER A 106 -41.09 -21.38 -2.10
C SER A 106 -39.90 -20.76 -2.83
N ARG A 107 -40.03 -20.49 -4.14
CA ARG A 107 -38.99 -19.78 -4.91
C ARG A 107 -38.86 -18.32 -4.47
N GLN A 108 -39.99 -17.67 -4.23
CA GLN A 108 -40.08 -16.28 -3.78
C GLN A 108 -39.49 -16.12 -2.38
N ARG A 109 -39.76 -17.06 -1.46
CA ARG A 109 -39.13 -17.10 -0.12
C ARG A 109 -37.61 -17.24 -0.19
N VAL A 110 -37.09 -18.07 -1.09
CA VAL A 110 -35.63 -18.18 -1.32
C VAL A 110 -35.06 -16.89 -1.92
N ALA A 111 -35.73 -16.28 -2.91
CA ALA A 111 -35.30 -15.03 -3.52
C ALA A 111 -35.29 -13.86 -2.52
N VAL A 112 -36.33 -13.74 -1.68
CA VAL A 112 -36.39 -12.77 -0.58
C VAL A 112 -35.27 -13.02 0.43
N ALA A 113 -35.04 -14.27 0.85
CA ALA A 113 -33.95 -14.60 1.77
C ALA A 113 -32.56 -14.27 1.20
N GLN A 114 -32.34 -14.48 -0.10
CA GLN A 114 -31.11 -14.09 -0.79
C GLN A 114 -30.94 -12.57 -0.85
N ALA A 115 -32.00 -11.83 -1.21
CA ALA A 115 -31.98 -10.37 -1.23
C ALA A 115 -31.75 -9.77 0.17
N GLN A 116 -32.37 -10.33 1.21
CA GLN A 116 -32.18 -9.93 2.60
C GLN A 116 -30.73 -10.15 3.07
N ALA A 117 -30.11 -11.26 2.65
CA ALA A 117 -28.72 -11.59 2.98
C ALA A 117 -27.73 -10.64 2.27
N GLU A 118 -27.94 -10.32 1.00
CA GLU A 118 -27.09 -9.36 0.29
C GLU A 118 -27.29 -7.94 0.83
N LEU A 119 -28.52 -7.52 1.16
CA LEU A 119 -28.78 -6.23 1.82
C LEU A 119 -28.04 -6.12 3.15
N SER A 120 -28.12 -7.15 4.01
CA SER A 120 -27.40 -7.19 5.29
C SER A 120 -25.88 -7.11 5.10
N ARG A 121 -25.35 -7.75 4.05
CA ARG A 121 -23.93 -7.70 3.68
C ARG A 121 -23.50 -6.32 3.20
N THR A 122 -24.28 -5.65 2.35
CA THR A 122 -24.01 -4.28 1.86
C THR A 122 -24.13 -3.26 2.99
N GLN A 123 -25.12 -3.41 3.89
CA GLN A 123 -25.25 -2.59 5.09
C GLN A 123 -24.02 -2.73 6.00
N ALA A 124 -23.54 -3.95 6.27
CA ALA A 124 -22.33 -4.18 7.05
C ALA A 124 -21.07 -3.56 6.39
N GLN A 125 -20.97 -3.61 5.05
CA GLN A 125 -19.89 -2.93 4.32
C GLN A 125 -19.98 -1.40 4.45
N LEU A 126 -21.18 -0.83 4.35
CA LEU A 126 -21.41 0.60 4.51
C LEU A 126 -21.08 1.06 5.94
N GLU A 127 -21.48 0.30 6.96
CA GLU A 127 -21.12 0.56 8.36
C GLU A 127 -19.59 0.49 8.57
N GLN A 128 -18.92 -0.50 7.97
CA GLN A 128 -17.46 -0.59 8.03
C GLN A 128 -16.76 0.61 7.35
N LEU A 129 -17.28 1.10 6.22
CA LEU A 129 -16.76 2.32 5.57
C LEU A 129 -17.02 3.58 6.41
N LYS A 130 -18.18 3.68 7.06
CA LYS A 130 -18.56 4.79 7.95
C LYS A 130 -17.84 4.79 9.30
N ALA A 131 -17.46 3.62 9.81
CA ALA A 131 -16.65 3.48 11.02
C ALA A 131 -15.23 4.06 10.86
N GLY A 132 -14.75 4.17 9.62
CA GLY A 132 -13.49 4.83 9.29
C GLY A 132 -12.24 4.03 9.71
N PRO A 133 -11.08 4.71 9.87
CA PRO A 133 -9.84 4.05 10.22
C PRO A 133 -9.84 3.56 11.66
N ARG A 134 -9.26 2.39 11.90
CA ARG A 134 -9.18 1.83 13.26
C ARG A 134 -8.18 2.61 14.13
N PRO A 135 -8.43 2.79 15.44
CA PRO A 135 -7.52 3.51 16.33
C PRO A 135 -6.08 2.99 16.30
N GLU A 136 -5.89 1.67 16.15
CA GLU A 136 -4.57 1.04 16.07
C GLU A 136 -3.82 1.40 14.79
N GLN A 137 -4.53 1.65 13.68
CA GLN A 137 -3.93 2.08 12.42
C GLN A 137 -3.46 3.53 12.52
N VAL A 138 -4.26 4.42 13.11
CA VAL A 138 -3.87 5.81 13.37
C VAL A 138 -2.72 5.88 14.36
N ALA A 139 -2.75 5.10 15.44
CA ALA A 139 -1.66 5.02 16.42
C ALA A 139 -0.36 4.49 15.80
N SER A 140 -0.44 3.48 14.91
CA SER A 140 0.73 2.97 14.19
C SER A 140 1.31 3.98 13.21
N ALA A 141 0.47 4.77 12.53
CA ALA A 141 0.91 5.82 11.63
C ALA A 141 1.54 7.00 12.39
N GLN A 142 0.96 7.39 13.53
CA GLN A 142 1.52 8.41 14.42
C GLN A 142 2.88 7.97 14.98
N ALA A 143 3.00 6.73 15.48
CA ALA A 143 4.27 6.21 15.98
C ALA A 143 5.38 6.16 14.90
N ALA A 144 5.02 5.93 13.64
CA ALA A 144 5.96 6.01 12.51
C ALA A 144 6.41 7.46 12.25
N LEU A 145 5.50 8.43 12.30
CA LEU A 145 5.81 9.85 12.21
C LEU A 145 6.71 10.32 13.36
N ASP A 146 6.37 9.96 14.61
CA ASP A 146 7.15 10.30 15.80
C ASP A 146 8.58 9.74 15.71
N ALA A 147 8.73 8.50 15.21
CA ALA A 147 10.04 7.88 14.97
C ALA A 147 10.85 8.59 13.86
N ALA A 148 10.19 9.14 12.85
CA ALA A 148 10.83 9.92 11.79
C ALA A 148 11.25 11.31 12.29
N LEU A 149 10.41 11.98 13.09
CA LEU A 149 10.76 13.24 13.77
C LEU A 149 11.97 13.04 14.71
N ALA A 150 11.98 11.98 15.51
CA ALA A 150 13.12 11.62 16.36
C ALA A 150 14.36 11.15 15.56
N ARG A 151 14.22 10.80 14.28
CA ARG A 151 15.36 10.58 13.37
C ARG A 151 15.89 11.90 12.80
N LEU A 152 15.01 12.81 12.39
CA LEU A 152 15.37 14.16 11.96
C LEU A 152 16.12 14.92 13.07
N GLU A 153 15.61 14.89 14.31
CA GLU A 153 16.25 15.51 15.48
C GLU A 153 17.64 14.92 15.75
N ARG A 154 17.80 13.58 15.68
CA ARG A 154 19.12 12.96 15.84
C ARG A 154 20.09 13.32 14.71
N ILE A 155 19.60 13.52 13.49
CA ILE A 155 20.42 13.99 12.37
C ILE A 155 20.85 15.43 12.64
N THR A 156 19.94 16.37 12.93
CA THR A 156 20.30 17.78 13.17
C THR A 156 21.20 17.93 14.40
N ALA A 157 20.83 17.39 15.56
CA ALA A 157 21.61 17.50 16.79
C ALA A 157 22.98 16.79 16.71
N GLY A 158 23.02 15.58 16.12
CA GLY A 158 24.26 14.81 15.95
C GLY A 158 25.22 15.43 14.92
N ALA A 159 24.66 16.03 13.86
CA ALA A 159 25.39 16.79 12.86
C ALA A 159 26.05 18.03 13.45
N GLU A 160 25.24 18.89 14.07
CA GLU A 160 25.63 20.25 14.44
C GLU A 160 26.63 20.27 15.61
N ALA A 161 26.36 19.51 16.68
CA ALA A 161 27.13 19.58 17.92
C ALA A 161 28.21 18.50 18.08
N GLY A 162 28.02 17.32 17.50
CA GLY A 162 28.94 16.19 17.65
C GLY A 162 30.01 16.15 16.57
N ASN A 163 29.58 15.95 15.33
CA ASN A 163 30.48 15.57 14.24
C ASN A 163 31.23 16.76 13.64
N ILE A 164 30.56 17.90 13.40
CA ILE A 164 31.21 19.10 12.86
C ILE A 164 32.25 19.64 13.86
N ASP A 165 31.92 19.75 15.15
CA ASP A 165 32.85 20.33 16.13
C ASP A 165 34.05 19.42 16.41
N ALA A 166 33.88 18.10 16.39
CA ALA A 166 35.00 17.16 16.39
C ALA A 166 35.90 17.33 15.16
N ALA A 167 35.33 17.51 13.95
CA ALA A 167 36.11 17.74 12.73
C ALA A 167 36.82 19.11 12.73
N ARG A 168 36.17 20.18 13.24
CA ARG A 168 36.81 21.49 13.47
C ARG A 168 37.97 21.38 14.46
N ALA A 169 37.80 20.62 15.55
CA ALA A 169 38.87 20.36 16.51
C ALA A 169 40.04 19.59 15.90
N GLN A 170 39.80 18.64 14.99
CA GLN A 170 40.85 17.96 14.22
C GLN A 170 41.62 18.93 13.32
N VAL A 171 40.94 19.83 12.59
CA VAL A 171 41.58 20.86 11.77
C VAL A 171 42.43 21.80 12.64
N SER A 172 41.88 22.27 13.76
CA SER A 172 42.59 23.13 14.72
C SER A 172 43.81 22.43 15.34
N GLY A 173 43.69 21.15 15.71
CA GLY A 173 44.79 20.33 16.22
C GLY A 173 45.91 20.13 15.19
N ALA A 174 45.57 19.88 13.93
CA ALA A 174 46.55 19.76 12.84
C ALA A 174 47.25 21.10 12.57
N GLN A 175 46.52 22.22 12.62
CA GLN A 175 47.09 23.58 12.52
C GLN A 175 48.01 23.91 13.70
N ALA A 176 47.63 23.53 14.93
CA ALA A 176 48.48 23.69 16.12
C ALA A 176 49.75 22.83 16.03
N GLY A 177 49.65 21.63 15.46
CA GLY A 177 50.81 20.77 15.13
C GLY A 177 51.78 21.45 14.16
N LEU A 178 51.26 22.07 13.08
CA LEU A 178 52.08 22.86 12.15
C LEU A 178 52.66 24.11 12.83
N ALA A 179 51.90 24.82 13.65
CA ALA A 179 52.39 26.00 14.36
C ALA A 179 53.56 25.65 15.29
N LYS A 180 53.44 24.57 16.07
CA LYS A 180 54.51 24.03 16.92
C LYS A 180 55.74 23.56 16.12
N LEU A 181 55.52 23.03 14.91
CA LEU A 181 56.61 22.63 14.01
C LEU A 181 57.38 23.86 13.47
N LEU A 182 56.67 24.95 13.16
CA LEU A 182 57.24 26.23 12.73
C LEU A 182 57.92 27.00 13.87
N GLU A 183 57.49 26.80 15.12
CA GLU A 183 58.16 27.32 16.33
C GLU A 183 59.56 26.72 16.53
N GLY A 184 59.81 25.52 15.98
CA GLY A 184 61.14 24.92 15.87
C GLY A 184 61.69 24.33 17.18
N ALA A 185 63.01 24.35 17.33
CA ALA A 185 63.67 23.91 18.55
C ALA A 185 63.45 24.91 19.70
N SER A 186 63.05 24.42 20.87
CA SER A 186 62.87 25.30 22.04
C SER A 186 64.20 25.91 22.49
N GLU A 187 64.15 27.11 23.08
CA GLU A 187 65.32 27.80 23.61
C GLU A 187 66.11 26.93 24.62
N GLN A 188 65.41 26.13 25.43
CA GLN A 188 66.04 25.19 26.37
C GLN A 188 66.85 24.09 25.66
N GLN A 189 66.37 23.58 24.52
CA GLN A 189 67.10 22.60 23.71
C GLN A 189 68.33 23.22 23.04
N LEU A 190 68.23 24.46 22.54
CA LEU A 190 69.36 25.19 21.96
C LEU A 190 70.43 25.51 23.01
N ILE A 191 70.03 25.92 24.22
CA ILE A 191 70.94 26.15 25.36
C ILE A 191 71.66 24.85 25.74
N ALA A 192 70.94 23.73 25.85
CA ALA A 192 71.51 22.43 26.17
C ALA A 192 72.51 21.96 25.09
N ALA A 193 72.14 22.00 23.81
CA ALA A 193 73.00 21.62 22.69
C ALA A 193 74.27 22.50 22.60
N ARG A 194 74.14 23.80 22.89
CA ARG A 194 75.28 24.74 22.94
C ARG A 194 76.19 24.48 24.14
N ALA A 195 75.64 24.07 25.29
CA ALA A 195 76.43 23.62 26.44
C ALA A 195 77.18 22.32 26.13
N ASP A 196 76.54 21.35 25.46
CA ASP A 196 77.17 20.11 25.00
C ASP A 196 78.32 20.37 24.02
N GLN A 197 78.13 21.29 23.06
CA GLN A 197 79.21 21.74 22.17
C GLN A 197 80.39 22.32 22.97
N PHE A 198 80.13 23.22 23.93
CA PHE A 198 81.18 23.85 24.74
C PHE A 198 81.95 22.83 25.60
N ASN A 199 81.23 21.85 26.17
CA ASN A 199 81.83 20.75 26.93
C ASN A 199 82.69 19.85 26.04
N ALA A 200 82.20 19.45 24.86
CA ALA A 200 82.98 18.66 23.90
C ALA A 200 84.22 19.41 23.40
N GLU A 201 84.13 20.74 23.21
CA GLU A 201 85.29 21.57 22.83
C GLU A 201 86.34 21.62 23.95
N ALA A 202 85.91 21.66 25.22
CA ALA A 202 86.81 21.55 26.36
C ALA A 202 87.54 20.21 26.40
N GLU A 203 86.88 19.10 26.06
CA GLU A 203 87.54 17.79 25.95
C GLU A 203 88.53 17.72 24.79
N VAL A 204 88.21 18.28 23.62
CA VAL A 204 89.16 18.38 22.50
C VAL A 204 90.40 19.16 22.92
N ARG A 205 90.25 20.30 23.62
CA ARG A 205 91.40 21.05 24.14
C ARG A 205 92.23 20.21 25.13
N ARG A 206 91.60 19.50 26.07
CA ARG A 206 92.29 18.59 27.01
C ARG A 206 93.08 17.49 26.29
N ALA A 207 92.44 16.77 25.37
CA ALA A 207 93.07 15.71 24.61
C ALA A 207 94.20 16.24 23.70
N GLN A 208 94.04 17.44 23.13
CA GLN A 208 95.05 18.08 22.30
C GLN A 208 96.31 18.46 23.08
N HIS A 209 96.18 18.89 24.34
CA HIS A 209 97.34 19.10 25.22
C HIS A 209 98.06 17.77 25.49
N ALA A 210 97.33 16.73 25.91
CA ALA A 210 97.91 15.41 26.17
C ALA A 210 98.59 14.78 24.93
N TYR A 211 98.06 15.00 23.73
CA TYR A 211 98.69 14.62 22.47
C TYR A 211 99.96 15.43 22.19
N ASN A 212 99.94 16.74 22.42
CA ASN A 212 101.11 17.61 22.23
C ASN A 212 102.30 17.21 23.11
N ASP A 213 102.04 16.64 24.28
CA ASP A 213 103.04 16.13 25.24
C ASP A 213 103.64 14.76 24.83
N VAL A 214 103.17 14.14 23.73
CA VAL A 214 103.74 12.88 23.20
C VAL A 214 104.04 12.92 21.69
N LYS A 215 103.72 14.01 21.00
CA LYS A 215 103.80 14.13 19.52
C LYS A 215 105.17 13.95 18.90
N TRP A 216 106.25 14.06 19.67
CA TRP A 216 107.62 13.86 19.21
C TRP A 216 108.02 12.38 19.11
N ARG A 217 107.15 11.45 19.52
CA ARG A 217 107.40 10.01 19.43
C ARG A 217 107.07 9.46 18.04
N ASN A 218 107.96 8.63 17.51
CA ASN A 218 107.76 7.94 16.22
C ASN A 218 106.53 7.00 16.20
N ASP A 219 106.06 6.55 17.36
CA ASP A 219 104.92 5.64 17.52
C ASP A 219 103.62 6.36 17.95
N VAL A 220 103.56 7.70 17.89
CA VAL A 220 102.44 8.50 18.43
C VAL A 220 101.05 8.06 17.94
N GLY A 221 100.90 7.64 16.68
CA GLY A 221 99.63 7.20 16.11
C GLY A 221 99.06 5.91 16.73
N ALA A 222 99.87 5.12 17.44
CA ALA A 222 99.44 3.93 18.16
C ALA A 222 99.17 4.19 19.66
N LEU A 223 99.40 5.42 20.15
CA LEU A 223 99.23 5.77 21.56
C LEU A 223 97.76 6.12 21.89
N PRO A 224 97.29 5.84 23.13
CA PRO A 224 95.94 6.20 23.56
C PRO A 224 95.61 7.69 23.34
N GLN A 225 96.57 8.59 23.55
CA GLN A 225 96.40 10.04 23.39
C GLN A 225 95.97 10.44 21.98
N ALA A 226 96.38 9.71 20.93
CA ALA A 226 95.94 9.96 19.56
C ALA A 226 94.47 9.56 19.37
N ALA A 227 94.11 8.34 19.82
CA ALA A 227 92.73 7.84 19.76
C ALA A 227 91.77 8.63 20.67
N ASP A 228 92.25 9.20 21.78
CA ASP A 228 91.48 10.07 22.66
C ASP A 228 91.19 11.43 22.01
N LEU A 229 92.18 12.01 21.32
CA LEU A 229 92.01 13.25 20.55
C LEU A 229 91.06 13.06 19.36
N GLU A 230 91.19 11.96 18.63
CA GLU A 230 90.27 11.60 17.54
C GLU A 230 88.83 11.47 18.08
N ARG A 231 88.63 10.69 19.16
CA ARG A 231 87.31 10.49 19.79
C ARG A 231 86.70 11.80 20.30
N ALA A 232 87.50 12.66 20.93
CA ALA A 232 87.04 13.97 21.38
C ALA A 232 86.62 14.86 20.19
N THR A 233 87.38 14.81 19.09
CA THR A 233 87.09 15.58 17.87
C THR A 233 85.78 15.12 17.23
N ASN A 234 85.59 13.81 17.08
CA ASN A 234 84.36 13.21 16.56
C ASN A 234 83.14 13.55 17.45
N ASN A 235 83.33 13.59 18.79
CA ASN A 235 82.28 14.02 19.71
C ASN A 235 81.91 15.51 19.55
N LEU A 236 82.89 16.39 19.34
CA LEU A 236 82.67 17.81 19.06
C LEU A 236 81.97 18.03 17.72
N GLU A 237 82.34 17.27 16.69
CA GLU A 237 81.66 17.32 15.38
C GLU A 237 80.21 16.85 15.49
N ALA A 238 79.95 15.76 16.21
CA ALA A 238 78.59 15.29 16.50
C ALA A 238 77.77 16.30 17.31
N ALA A 239 78.37 17.00 18.28
CA ALA A 239 77.70 18.06 19.05
C ALA A 239 77.36 19.27 18.17
N LYS A 240 78.27 19.69 17.28
CA LYS A 240 78.03 20.77 16.30
C LYS A 240 76.93 20.41 15.31
N ALA A 241 76.93 19.18 14.79
CA ALA A 241 75.88 18.69 13.89
C ALA A 241 74.50 18.77 14.55
N ARG A 242 74.36 18.27 15.79
CA ARG A 242 73.11 18.37 16.56
C ARG A 242 72.63 19.81 16.76
N LEU A 243 73.54 20.75 17.04
CA LEU A 243 73.17 22.16 17.16
C LEU A 243 72.71 22.74 15.81
N ALA A 244 73.41 22.43 14.72
CA ALA A 244 73.05 22.88 13.38
C ALA A 244 71.70 22.29 12.91
N ASP A 245 71.39 21.04 13.27
CA ASP A 245 70.08 20.41 12.99
C ASP A 245 68.94 21.15 13.73
N LEU A 246 69.15 21.53 14.99
CA LEU A 246 68.18 22.31 15.77
C LEU A 246 68.03 23.76 15.26
N GLU A 247 69.11 24.38 14.78
CA GLU A 247 69.11 25.74 14.21
C GLU A 247 68.52 25.79 12.78
N SER A 248 68.54 24.67 12.03
CA SER A 248 68.04 24.60 10.64
C SER A 248 66.51 24.57 10.51
N GLY A 249 65.79 24.31 11.61
CA GLY A 249 64.33 24.26 11.64
C GLY A 249 63.72 23.00 10.99
N PRO A 250 62.38 22.96 10.82
CA PRO A 250 61.69 21.78 10.30
C PRO A 250 61.99 21.51 8.83
N THR A 251 62.10 20.23 8.45
CA THR A 251 62.42 19.87 7.07
C THR A 251 61.21 20.04 6.14
N GLN A 252 61.46 20.12 4.83
CA GLN A 252 60.38 20.14 3.83
C GLN A 252 59.50 18.88 3.90
N ALA A 253 60.06 17.73 4.32
CA ALA A 253 59.30 16.50 4.55
C ALA A 253 58.30 16.67 5.71
N ASP A 254 58.76 17.21 6.84
CA ASP A 254 57.90 17.47 8.03
C ASP A 254 56.76 18.44 7.69
N LEU A 255 57.10 19.55 7.01
CA LEU A 255 56.11 20.52 6.54
C LEU A 255 55.12 19.89 5.55
N SER A 256 55.56 19.00 4.64
CA SER A 256 54.66 18.30 3.71
C SER A 256 53.70 17.35 4.44
N SER A 257 54.18 16.69 5.50
CA SER A 257 53.39 15.77 6.33
C SER A 257 52.33 16.53 7.14
N ALA A 258 52.72 17.62 7.81
CA ALA A 258 51.79 18.50 8.53
C ALA A 258 50.71 19.10 7.61
N ASN A 259 51.10 19.58 6.41
CA ASN A 259 50.15 20.08 5.41
C ASN A 259 49.25 18.97 4.81
N ALA A 260 49.69 17.71 4.78
CA ALA A 260 48.84 16.58 4.42
C ALA A 260 47.81 16.28 5.52
N GLN A 261 48.20 16.34 6.80
CA GLN A 261 47.30 16.18 7.94
C GLN A 261 46.21 17.27 7.98
N ILE A 262 46.60 18.54 7.76
CA ILE A 262 45.63 19.66 7.68
C ILE A 262 44.63 19.43 6.54
N ARG A 263 45.10 19.08 5.32
CA ARG A 263 44.22 18.80 4.18
C ARG A 263 43.29 17.61 4.43
N GLN A 264 43.76 16.56 5.12
CA GLN A 264 42.93 15.40 5.47
C GLN A 264 41.84 15.77 6.48
N ALA A 265 42.16 16.58 7.49
CA ALA A 265 41.19 17.08 8.46
C ALA A 265 40.16 18.04 7.80
N GLN A 266 40.61 18.90 6.89
CA GLN A 266 39.74 19.78 6.11
C GLN A 266 38.80 18.98 5.21
N ALA A 267 39.31 18.00 4.45
CA ALA A 267 38.48 17.14 3.61
C ALA A 267 37.42 16.36 4.41
N ASN A 268 37.73 15.96 5.66
CA ASN A 268 36.76 15.34 6.56
C ASN A 268 35.65 16.34 6.99
N LEU A 269 36.02 17.57 7.33
CA LEU A 269 35.07 18.64 7.66
C LEU A 269 34.18 19.00 6.46
N ASP A 270 34.78 19.17 5.28
CA ASP A 270 34.07 19.52 4.04
C ASP A 270 33.10 18.41 3.60
N ALA A 271 33.51 17.14 3.72
CA ALA A 271 32.64 15.99 3.42
C ALA A 271 31.42 15.92 4.35
N LEU A 272 31.61 16.17 5.65
CA LEU A 272 30.50 16.31 6.60
C LEU A 272 29.60 17.49 6.19
N GLN A 273 30.16 18.68 5.98
CA GLN A 273 29.37 19.86 5.59
C GLN A 273 28.58 19.68 4.28
N ALA A 274 29.10 18.90 3.32
CA ALA A 274 28.41 18.59 2.08
C ALA A 274 27.27 17.57 2.24
N THR A 275 27.40 16.59 3.14
CA THR A 275 26.41 15.52 3.33
C THR A 275 25.22 15.95 4.19
N LEU A 276 25.43 16.87 5.13
CA LEU A 276 24.41 17.26 6.09
C LEU A 276 23.14 17.91 5.48
N PRO A 277 23.22 18.83 4.50
CA PRO A 277 22.01 19.36 3.86
C PRO A 277 21.20 18.27 3.15
N THR A 278 21.86 17.28 2.53
CA THR A 278 21.19 16.16 1.88
C THR A 278 20.55 15.19 2.87
N ASP A 279 21.20 14.88 4.00
CA ASP A 279 20.65 13.99 5.03
C ASP A 279 19.45 14.63 5.74
N VAL A 280 19.52 15.93 6.05
CA VAL A 280 18.41 16.71 6.61
C VAL A 280 17.25 16.80 5.60
N ALA A 281 17.53 17.08 4.32
CA ALA A 281 16.49 17.12 3.29
C ALA A 281 15.79 15.76 3.09
N ALA A 282 16.55 14.65 3.13
CA ALA A 282 15.98 13.31 3.07
C ALA A 282 15.10 13.00 4.29
N ALA A 283 15.55 13.33 5.49
CA ALA A 283 14.76 13.15 6.71
C ALA A 283 13.50 14.02 6.75
N LEU A 284 13.55 15.26 6.25
CA LEU A 284 12.38 16.12 6.08
C LEU A 284 11.38 15.55 5.07
N ALA A 285 11.84 14.99 3.96
CA ALA A 285 10.98 14.33 2.98
C ALA A 285 10.31 13.06 3.57
N ASP A 286 11.05 12.28 4.37
CA ASP A 286 10.49 11.13 5.09
C ASP A 286 9.37 11.54 6.06
N VAL A 287 9.56 12.64 6.81
CA VAL A 287 8.53 13.23 7.69
C VAL A 287 7.30 13.65 6.89
N GLN A 288 7.46 14.43 5.82
CA GLN A 288 6.33 14.88 4.98
C GLN A 288 5.56 13.70 4.36
N ASN A 289 6.25 12.64 3.94
CA ASN A 289 5.63 11.43 3.41
C ASN A 289 4.81 10.69 4.48
N LEU A 290 5.25 10.70 5.74
CA LEU A 290 4.55 10.07 6.86
C LEU A 290 3.39 10.92 7.39
N GLU A 291 3.52 12.25 7.40
CA GLU A 291 2.41 13.17 7.65
C GLU A 291 1.30 12.98 6.61
N ALA A 292 1.64 12.90 5.31
CA ALA A 292 0.67 12.63 4.26
C ALA A 292 0.00 11.25 4.40
N GLN A 293 0.75 10.21 4.80
CA GLN A 293 0.18 8.88 5.09
C GLN A 293 -0.72 8.88 6.32
N LEU A 294 -0.37 9.63 7.37
CA LEU A 294 -1.18 9.79 8.56
C LEU A 294 -2.50 10.52 8.23
N GLU A 295 -2.46 11.60 7.46
CA GLU A 295 -3.67 12.30 7.02
C GLU A 295 -4.54 11.44 6.10
N LEU A 296 -3.96 10.69 5.16
CA LEU A 296 -4.69 9.70 4.36
C LEU A 296 -5.32 8.60 5.24
N THR A 297 -4.61 8.15 6.28
CA THR A 297 -5.12 7.16 7.23
C THR A 297 -6.29 7.73 8.02
N LYS A 298 -6.17 8.97 8.55
CA LYS A 298 -7.26 9.66 9.28
C LYS A 298 -8.47 9.93 8.39
N ALA A 299 -8.27 10.29 7.12
CA ALA A 299 -9.34 10.59 6.16
C ALA A 299 -10.22 9.37 5.85
N GLY A 300 -9.68 8.15 5.96
CA GLY A 300 -10.45 6.91 5.83
C GLY A 300 -11.01 6.67 4.43
N ALA A 301 -12.24 6.14 4.36
CA ALA A 301 -12.96 5.92 3.10
C ALA A 301 -13.37 7.25 2.46
N ARG A 302 -13.26 7.36 1.14
CA ARG A 302 -13.63 8.61 0.44
C ARG A 302 -15.14 8.83 0.50
N ALA A 303 -15.56 10.10 0.53
CA ALA A 303 -16.98 10.46 0.47
C ALA A 303 -17.70 9.88 -0.76
N GLU A 304 -17.00 9.72 -1.89
CA GLU A 304 -17.54 9.07 -3.09
C GLU A 304 -17.76 7.56 -2.92
N GLU A 305 -16.85 6.87 -2.21
CA GLU A 305 -16.95 5.44 -1.90
C GLU A 305 -18.11 5.18 -0.93
N ILE A 306 -18.27 6.03 0.10
CA ILE A 306 -19.41 5.98 1.02
C ILE A 306 -20.72 6.23 0.26
N LYS A 307 -20.79 7.25 -0.60
CA LYS A 307 -21.99 7.59 -1.37
C LYS A 307 -22.37 6.50 -2.39
N ALA A 308 -21.38 5.83 -2.98
CA ALA A 308 -21.61 4.68 -3.85
C ALA A 308 -22.15 3.47 -3.07
N ALA A 309 -21.64 3.22 -1.85
CA ALA A 309 -22.17 2.19 -0.96
C ALA A 309 -23.58 2.52 -0.46
N GLU A 310 -23.89 3.79 -0.16
CA GLU A 310 -25.26 4.23 0.18
C GLU A 310 -26.23 3.99 -0.98
N ALA A 311 -25.83 4.29 -2.22
CA ALA A 311 -26.62 4.03 -3.42
C ALA A 311 -26.81 2.52 -3.72
N GLY A 312 -26.03 1.63 -3.08
CA GLY A 312 -26.21 0.17 -3.14
C GLY A 312 -27.10 -0.40 -2.03
N VAL A 313 -27.47 0.40 -1.02
CA VAL A 313 -28.40 0.04 0.06
C VAL A 313 -29.81 0.60 -0.19
N ALA A 314 -29.93 1.65 -1.02
CA ALA A 314 -31.16 2.33 -1.40
C ALA A 314 -31.93 1.64 -2.54
#